data_AF-A0A2D8M0A0-F1
#
_entry.id   AF-A0A2D8M0A0-F1
#
_cell.length_a   1.000
_cell.length_b   1.000
_cell.length_c   1.000
_cell.angle_alpha   90.00
_cell.angle_beta   90.00
_cell.angle_gamma   90.00
#
_symmetry.space_group_name_H-M   'P 1'
#
loop_
_entity.id
_entity.type
_entity.pdbx_description
1 polymer ?
#
loop_
_entity_poly.entity_id
_entity_poly.type
_entity_poly.pdbx_seq_one_letter_code
_entity_poly.pdbx_strand_id
1 'polypeptide(L)'
;MGRAHRRLSLRNNYHPHVQKEASMISNLWFYYALSSAILWGLAYTLVEKLLSYTFTTPFIMVAISLLQAALFGFFLTVTGGWEKNFAVIRELPLAFYVLIFGGLAFFVGNFLIFEAINLKNASYANLIEISYPLFTVLFSYLIFKNFEITVPAAIGGLLIFSGITLIYMKG
;
A
#
# COMPACT_ATOMS: atom_id res chain seq x y z
N MET A 1 -28.57 -29.81 -42.64
CA MET A 1 -27.41 -29.63 -41.72
C MET A 1 -26.38 -28.75 -42.42
N GLY A 2 -26.01 -27.57 -41.89
CA GLY A 2 -24.96 -26.77 -42.56
C GLY A 2 -24.83 -25.30 -42.17
N ARG A 3 -25.86 -24.69 -41.52
CA ARG A 3 -25.79 -23.28 -41.09
C ARG A 3 -25.57 -23.07 -39.58
N ALA A 4 -25.76 -24.11 -38.76
CA ALA A 4 -25.51 -24.03 -37.31
C ALA A 4 -24.04 -24.26 -36.92
N HIS A 5 -23.26 -24.97 -37.73
CA HIS A 5 -21.86 -25.27 -37.42
C HIS A 5 -20.88 -24.15 -37.77
N ARG A 6 -21.30 -23.18 -38.61
CA ARG A 6 -20.44 -22.08 -39.08
C ARG A 6 -20.37 -20.88 -38.13
N ARG A 7 -21.18 -20.85 -37.06
CA ARG A 7 -21.17 -19.76 -36.06
C ARG A 7 -20.30 -20.05 -34.82
N LEU A 8 -19.79 -21.27 -34.67
CA LEU A 8 -18.92 -21.64 -33.53
C LEU A 8 -17.43 -21.54 -33.84
N SER A 9 -17.02 -21.38 -35.11
CA SER A 9 -15.61 -21.27 -35.49
C SER A 9 -15.07 -19.82 -35.53
N LEU A 10 -15.92 -18.81 -35.30
CA LEU A 10 -15.52 -17.39 -35.34
C LEU A 10 -15.31 -16.76 -33.96
N ARG A 11 -15.46 -17.53 -32.87
CA ARG A 11 -15.30 -17.02 -31.48
C ARG A 11 -13.93 -17.33 -30.87
N ASN A 12 -12.95 -17.76 -31.67
CA ASN A 12 -11.63 -18.18 -31.17
C ASN A 12 -10.45 -17.43 -31.79
N ASN A 13 -10.67 -16.23 -32.33
CA ASN A 13 -9.60 -15.33 -32.75
C ASN A 13 -9.56 -14.09 -31.84
N TYR A 14 -9.45 -14.30 -30.52
CA TYR A 14 -9.00 -13.22 -29.64
C TYR A 14 -7.49 -13.07 -29.84
N HIS A 15 -7.10 -11.94 -30.43
CA HIS A 15 -5.71 -11.64 -30.79
C HIS A 15 -4.79 -11.72 -29.55
N PRO A 16 -3.60 -12.35 -29.66
CA PRO A 16 -2.66 -12.52 -28.54
C PRO A 16 -2.24 -11.20 -27.87
N HIS A 17 -2.34 -10.07 -28.58
CA HIS A 17 -2.07 -8.73 -28.04
C HIS A 17 -3.07 -8.30 -26.95
N VAL A 18 -4.37 -8.58 -27.13
CA VAL A 18 -5.42 -8.21 -26.14
C VAL A 18 -5.27 -9.04 -24.87
N GLN A 19 -4.92 -10.32 -25.00
CA GLN A 19 -4.72 -11.21 -23.87
C GLN A 19 -3.43 -10.88 -23.11
N LYS A 20 -2.39 -10.42 -23.82
CA LYS A 20 -1.15 -9.91 -23.23
C LYS A 20 -1.35 -8.55 -22.54
N GLU A 21 -2.13 -7.64 -23.11
CA GLU A 21 -2.52 -6.37 -22.48
C GLU A 21 -3.34 -6.59 -21.21
N ALA A 22 -4.33 -7.48 -21.25
CA ALA A 22 -5.11 -7.86 -20.08
C ALA A 22 -4.23 -8.49 -18.98
N SER A 23 -3.26 -9.32 -19.36
CA SER A 23 -2.27 -9.91 -18.43
C SER A 23 -1.29 -8.87 -17.86
N MET A 24 -0.85 -7.89 -18.66
CA MET A 24 -0.01 -6.79 -18.21
C MET A 24 -0.75 -5.90 -17.20
N ILE A 25 -2.02 -5.57 -17.46
CA ILE A 25 -2.88 -4.84 -16.52
C ILE A 25 -3.11 -5.66 -15.24
N SER A 26 -3.30 -6.98 -15.35
CA SER A 26 -3.49 -7.83 -14.17
C SER A 26 -2.24 -7.97 -13.30
N ASN A 27 -1.05 -7.70 -13.84
CA ASN A 27 0.22 -7.70 -13.08
C ASN A 27 0.64 -6.30 -12.61
N LEU A 28 -0.12 -5.24 -12.98
CA LEU A 28 0.26 -3.86 -12.68
C LEU A 28 0.34 -3.56 -11.19
N TRP A 29 -0.53 -4.20 -10.38
CA TRP A 29 -0.53 -4.08 -8.92
C TRP A 29 0.81 -4.49 -8.30
N PHE A 30 1.47 -5.51 -8.87
CA PHE A 30 2.77 -5.98 -8.39
C PHE A 30 3.84 -4.91 -8.59
N TYR A 31 3.85 -4.27 -9.76
CA TYR A 31 4.80 -3.18 -10.04
C TYR A 31 4.57 -1.96 -9.16
N TYR A 32 3.31 -1.61 -8.88
CA TYR A 32 3.00 -0.53 -7.93
C TYR A 32 3.47 -0.88 -6.51
N ALA A 33 3.21 -2.10 -6.03
CA ALA A 33 3.65 -2.55 -4.72
C ALA A 33 5.19 -2.56 -4.59
N LEU A 34 5.89 -3.07 -5.60
CA LEU A 34 7.36 -3.09 -5.63
C LEU A 34 7.94 -1.67 -5.69
N SER A 35 7.39 -0.81 -6.53
CA SER A 35 7.82 0.60 -6.62
C SER A 35 7.58 1.33 -5.30
N SER A 36 6.46 1.06 -4.63
CA SER A 36 6.17 1.59 -3.30
C SER A 36 7.23 1.15 -2.28
N ALA A 37 7.58 -0.14 -2.24
CA ALA A 37 8.61 -0.64 -1.32
C ALA A 37 9.97 0.03 -1.54
N ILE A 38 10.37 0.24 -2.80
CA ILE A 38 11.61 0.95 -3.15
C ILE A 38 11.57 2.39 -2.66
N LEU A 39 10.48 3.11 -2.94
CA LEU A 39 10.32 4.52 -2.56
C LEU A 39 10.21 4.71 -1.05
N TRP A 40 9.56 3.82 -0.32
CA TRP A 40 9.54 3.84 1.14
C TRP A 40 10.93 3.63 1.74
N GLY A 41 11.72 2.70 1.19
CA GLY A 41 13.12 2.51 1.60
C GLY A 41 13.96 3.78 1.41
N LEU A 42 13.82 4.45 0.25
CA LEU A 42 14.47 5.74 0.01
C LEU A 42 13.94 6.83 0.97
N ALA A 43 12.63 6.90 1.19
CA ALA A 43 12.03 7.88 2.09
C ALA A 43 12.59 7.75 3.52
N TYR A 44 12.71 6.54 4.05
CA TYR A 44 13.23 6.32 5.40
C TYR A 44 14.72 6.68 5.54
N THR A 45 15.54 6.41 4.52
CA THR A 45 16.95 6.84 4.54
C THR A 45 17.08 8.37 4.47
N LEU A 46 16.20 9.05 3.73
CA LEU A 46 16.13 10.51 3.73
C LEU A 46 15.63 11.08 5.06
N VAL A 47 14.64 10.45 5.70
CA VAL A 47 14.16 10.82 7.05
C VAL A 47 15.27 10.67 8.08
N GLU A 48 16.00 9.55 8.09
CA GLU A 48 17.18 9.37 8.95
C GLU A 48 18.18 10.51 8.75
N LYS A 49 18.43 10.89 7.49
CA LYS A 49 19.34 12.00 7.19
C LYS A 49 18.81 13.34 7.71
N LEU A 50 17.51 13.62 7.58
CA LEU A 50 16.89 14.83 8.13
C LEU A 50 16.99 14.87 9.66
N LEU A 51 16.72 13.75 10.33
CA LEU A 51 16.85 13.63 11.78
C LEU A 51 18.30 13.88 12.23
N SER A 52 19.29 13.42 11.45
CA SER A 52 20.71 13.73 11.69
C SER A 52 21.06 15.23 11.61
N TYR A 53 20.23 16.02 10.92
CA TYR A 53 20.33 17.49 10.87
C TYR A 53 19.58 18.20 12.01
N THR A 54 19.15 17.48 13.05
CA THR A 54 18.41 18.00 14.21
C THR A 54 16.96 18.45 13.95
N PHE A 55 16.40 18.13 12.77
CA PHE A 55 14.96 18.29 12.57
C PHE A 55 14.19 17.35 13.49
N THR A 56 13.06 17.81 14.04
CA THR A 56 12.20 16.99 14.89
C THR A 56 11.22 16.17 14.04
N THR A 57 10.84 15.00 14.54
CA THR A 57 9.83 14.15 13.89
C THR A 57 8.54 14.90 13.54
N PRO A 58 7.92 15.69 14.46
CA PRO A 58 6.70 16.42 14.12
C PRO A 58 6.90 17.45 13.01
N PHE A 59 8.07 18.11 12.95
CA PHE A 59 8.36 19.06 11.88
C PHE A 59 8.46 18.36 10.53
N ILE A 60 9.19 17.25 10.45
CA ILE A 60 9.33 16.45 9.23
C ILE A 60 7.95 15.97 8.75
N MET A 61 7.12 15.45 9.66
CA MET A 61 5.77 15.00 9.35
C MET A 61 4.91 16.13 8.79
N VAL A 62 4.89 17.30 9.43
CA VAL A 62 4.12 18.46 8.93
C VAL A 62 4.60 18.88 7.54
N ALA A 63 5.92 18.97 7.31
CA ALA A 63 6.46 19.33 6.00
C ALA A 63 6.04 18.35 4.90
N ILE A 64 6.13 17.05 5.18
CA ILE A 64 5.69 15.99 4.26
C ILE A 64 4.18 16.05 4.03
N SER A 65 3.38 16.21 5.09
CA SER A 65 1.92 16.28 4.99
C SER A 65 1.45 17.49 4.18
N LEU A 66 2.09 18.65 4.31
CA LEU A 66 1.77 19.83 3.50
C LEU A 66 2.06 19.59 2.01
N LEU A 67 3.20 18.97 1.69
CA LEU A 67 3.53 18.61 0.32
C LEU A 67 2.53 17.59 -0.25
N GLN A 68 2.20 16.55 0.52
CA GLN A 68 1.19 15.55 0.12
C GLN A 68 -0.18 16.18 -0.09
N ALA A 69 -0.63 17.05 0.81
CA ALA A 69 -1.90 17.76 0.68
C ALA A 69 -1.94 18.63 -0.57
N ALA A 70 -0.85 19.33 -0.90
CA ALA A 70 -0.76 20.12 -2.12
C ALA A 70 -0.84 19.25 -3.39
N LEU A 71 -0.04 18.17 -3.47
CA LEU A 71 0.02 17.30 -4.64
C LEU A 71 -1.28 16.51 -4.85
N PHE A 72 -1.77 15.86 -3.80
CA PHE A 72 -3.02 15.09 -3.89
C PHE A 72 -4.23 16.00 -4.00
N GLY A 73 -4.24 17.17 -3.35
CA GLY A 73 -5.30 18.17 -3.50
C GLY A 73 -5.40 18.69 -4.94
N PHE A 74 -4.26 18.96 -5.58
CA PHE A 74 -4.20 19.31 -7.00
C PHE A 74 -4.76 18.17 -7.87
N PHE A 75 -4.28 16.94 -7.67
CA PHE A 75 -4.75 15.78 -8.44
C PHE A 75 -6.26 15.53 -8.26
N LEU A 76 -6.76 15.65 -7.03
CA LEU A 76 -8.18 15.50 -6.70
C LEU A 76 -9.04 16.57 -7.38
N THR A 77 -8.51 17.79 -7.53
CA THR A 77 -9.17 18.89 -8.22
C THR A 77 -9.25 18.64 -9.73
N VAL A 78 -8.12 18.29 -10.37
CA VAL A 78 -8.06 18.05 -11.82
C VAL A 78 -8.90 16.85 -12.24
N THR A 79 -9.05 15.85 -11.38
CA THR A 79 -9.83 14.64 -11.65
C THR A 79 -11.31 14.75 -11.26
N GLY A 80 -11.75 15.90 -10.73
CA GLY A 80 -13.13 16.09 -10.24
C GLY A 80 -13.50 15.21 -9.05
N GLY A 81 -12.51 14.71 -8.31
CA GLY A 81 -12.74 13.72 -7.26
C GLY A 81 -13.39 14.30 -6.00
N TRP A 82 -13.41 15.61 -5.79
CA TRP A 82 -14.04 16.23 -4.63
C TRP A 82 -15.53 15.88 -4.52
N GLU A 83 -16.30 16.22 -5.55
CA GLU A 83 -17.76 16.00 -5.57
C GLU A 83 -18.09 14.51 -5.42
N LYS A 84 -17.39 13.67 -6.17
CA LYS A 84 -17.55 12.21 -6.12
C LYS A 84 -17.34 11.65 -4.71
N ASN A 85 -16.23 12.00 -4.05
CA ASN A 85 -15.92 11.44 -2.74
C ASN A 85 -16.80 12.03 -1.62
N PHE A 86 -17.21 13.29 -1.72
CA PHE A 86 -18.19 13.86 -0.79
C PHE A 86 -19.58 13.22 -0.93
N ALA A 87 -20.00 12.85 -2.14
CA ALA A 87 -21.22 12.07 -2.34
C ALA A 87 -21.15 10.72 -1.61
N VAL A 88 -20.04 9.99 -1.76
CA VAL A 88 -19.83 8.72 -1.04
C VAL A 88 -19.93 8.88 0.47
N ILE A 89 -19.32 9.93 1.04
CA ILE A 89 -19.39 10.19 2.49
C ILE A 89 -20.83 10.48 2.95
N ARG A 90 -21.62 11.19 2.13
CA ARG A 90 -23.02 11.51 2.45
C ARG A 90 -23.91 10.27 2.37
N GLU A 91 -23.69 9.41 1.38
CA GLU A 91 -24.48 8.19 1.16
C GLU A 91 -24.10 7.06 2.11
N LEU A 92 -22.83 6.97 2.48
CA LEU A 92 -22.29 5.95 3.37
C LEU A 92 -21.51 6.60 4.53
N PRO A 93 -22.19 7.01 5.62
CA PRO A 93 -21.54 7.66 6.77
C PRO A 93 -20.42 6.82 7.40
N LEU A 94 -20.49 5.49 7.29
CA LEU A 94 -19.42 4.59 7.75
C LEU A 94 -18.08 4.87 7.04
N ALA A 95 -18.10 5.29 5.77
CA ALA A 95 -16.91 5.62 5.01
C ALA A 95 -16.13 6.79 5.64
N PHE A 96 -16.83 7.76 6.24
CA PHE A 96 -16.20 8.85 6.98
C PHE A 96 -15.42 8.34 8.19
N TYR A 97 -16.02 7.47 9.00
CA TYR A 97 -15.33 6.91 10.16
C TYR A 97 -14.13 6.04 9.74
N VAL A 98 -14.29 5.21 8.70
CA VAL A 98 -13.16 4.41 8.16
C VAL A 98 -12.04 5.33 7.67
N LEU A 99 -12.35 6.45 7.01
CA LEU A 99 -11.37 7.44 6.58
C LEU A 99 -10.64 8.07 7.77
N ILE A 100 -11.37 8.50 8.81
CA ILE A 100 -10.78 9.14 10.00
C ILE A 100 -9.90 8.15 10.77
N PHE A 101 -10.39 6.95 11.08
CA PHE A 101 -9.61 5.95 11.81
C PHE A 101 -8.43 5.43 10.99
N GLY A 102 -8.60 5.24 9.68
CA GLY A 102 -7.49 4.90 8.78
C GLY A 102 -6.43 6.01 8.73
N GLY A 103 -6.84 7.27 8.66
CA GLY A 103 -5.94 8.43 8.71
C GLY A 103 -5.19 8.53 10.04
N LEU A 104 -5.87 8.30 11.17
CA LEU A 104 -5.24 8.26 12.49
C LEU A 104 -4.22 7.13 12.61
N ALA A 105 -4.55 5.93 12.13
CA ALA A 105 -3.61 4.81 12.11
C ALA A 105 -2.37 5.13 11.25
N PHE A 106 -2.56 5.75 10.09
CA PHE A 106 -1.47 6.18 9.23
C PHE A 106 -0.59 7.24 9.90
N PHE A 107 -1.20 8.24 10.55
CA PHE A 107 -0.49 9.27 11.31
C PHE A 107 0.35 8.67 12.43
N VAL A 108 -0.26 7.86 13.30
CA VAL A 108 0.44 7.24 14.44
C VAL A 108 1.52 6.29 13.95
N GLY A 109 1.27 5.50 12.90
CA GLY A 109 2.26 4.62 12.29
C GLY A 109 3.50 5.38 11.81
N ASN A 110 3.30 6.45 11.04
CA ASN A 110 4.40 7.29 10.55
C ASN A 110 5.19 7.96 11.69
N PHE A 111 4.49 8.44 12.73
CA PHE A 111 5.15 9.00 13.90
C PHE A 111 6.05 7.97 14.59
N LEU A 112 5.51 6.77 14.86
CA LEU A 112 6.23 5.71 15.56
C LEU A 112 7.44 5.22 14.78
N ILE A 113 7.33 5.05 13.46
CA ILE A 113 8.48 4.62 12.65
C ILE A 113 9.55 5.71 12.59
N PHE A 114 9.20 6.99 12.44
CA PHE A 114 10.19 8.06 12.42
C PHE A 114 10.91 8.19 13.78
N GLU A 115 10.19 8.04 14.89
CA GLU A 115 10.82 7.95 16.22
C GLU A 115 11.73 6.72 16.35
N ALA A 116 11.31 5.56 15.86
CA ALA A 116 12.16 4.36 15.87
C ALA A 116 13.46 4.55 15.03
N ILE A 117 13.36 5.24 13.89
CA ILE A 117 14.50 5.63 13.06
C ILE A 117 15.43 6.57 13.84
N ASN A 118 14.87 7.57 14.51
CA ASN A 118 15.61 8.52 15.33
C ASN A 118 16.38 7.84 16.47
N LEU A 119 15.78 6.81 17.07
CA LEU A 119 16.38 6.06 18.18
C LEU A 119 17.44 5.03 17.75
N LYS A 120 17.36 4.48 16.53
CA LYS A 120 18.32 3.48 16.02
C LYS A 120 18.86 3.86 14.63
N ASN A 121 18.12 3.55 13.57
CA ASN A 121 18.35 3.94 12.16
C ASN A 121 17.26 3.34 11.27
N ALA A 122 17.17 3.79 10.02
CA ALA A 122 16.20 3.35 9.01
C ALA A 122 16.30 1.87 8.69
N SER A 123 17.52 1.31 8.62
CA SER A 123 17.70 -0.10 8.27
C SER A 123 17.06 -1.03 9.29
N TYR A 124 17.38 -0.90 10.58
CA TYR A 124 16.82 -1.78 11.61
C TYR A 124 15.33 -1.50 11.87
N ALA A 125 14.92 -0.23 11.88
CA ALA A 125 13.52 0.14 12.12
C ALA A 125 12.59 -0.44 11.04
N ASN A 126 12.95 -0.28 9.75
CA ASN A 126 12.14 -0.77 8.63
C ASN A 126 12.11 -2.31 8.55
N LEU A 127 13.18 -2.99 8.98
CA LEU A 127 13.19 -4.46 9.02
C LEU A 127 12.14 -5.00 9.99
N ILE A 128 11.91 -4.34 11.14
CA ILE A 128 10.82 -4.70 12.05
C ILE A 128 9.48 -4.28 11.46
N GLU A 129 9.40 -3.07 10.91
CA GLU A 129 8.18 -2.49 10.34
C GLU A 129 7.54 -3.38 9.27
N ILE A 130 8.36 -3.98 8.39
CA ILE A 130 7.89 -4.82 7.27
C ILE A 130 7.15 -6.09 7.71
N SER A 131 7.01 -6.33 9.01
CA SER A 131 6.06 -7.31 9.59
C SER A 131 4.59 -6.89 9.44
N TYR A 132 4.28 -5.63 9.08
CA TYR A 132 2.91 -5.14 8.95
C TYR A 132 1.98 -5.98 8.04
N PRO A 133 2.41 -6.67 6.95
CA PRO A 133 1.51 -7.48 6.14
C PRO A 133 0.75 -8.54 6.93
N LEU A 134 1.33 -9.04 8.02
CA LEU A 134 0.71 -10.01 8.93
C LEU A 134 -0.42 -9.37 9.72
N PHE A 135 -0.20 -8.15 10.21
CA PHE A 135 -1.22 -7.35 10.88
C PHE A 135 -2.31 -6.91 9.90
N THR A 136 -1.96 -6.56 8.65
CA THR A 136 -2.92 -6.26 7.58
C THR A 136 -3.86 -7.43 7.35
N VAL A 137 -3.31 -8.65 7.25
CA VAL A 137 -4.04 -9.91 7.16
C VAL A 137 -4.98 -10.10 8.36
N LEU A 138 -4.44 -9.95 9.57
CA LEU A 138 -5.18 -10.15 10.82
C LEU A 138 -6.36 -9.17 10.91
N PHE A 139 -6.13 -7.88 10.67
CA PHE A 139 -7.16 -6.86 10.75
C PHE A 139 -8.17 -6.98 9.62
N SER A 140 -7.74 -7.36 8.41
CA SER A 140 -8.67 -7.66 7.30
C SER A 140 -9.66 -8.75 7.70
N TYR A 141 -9.18 -9.82 8.32
CA TYR A 141 -10.04 -10.88 8.84
C TYR A 141 -10.91 -10.42 10.01
N LEU A 142 -10.34 -9.78 11.03
CA LEU A 142 -11.07 -9.44 12.24
C LEU A 142 -12.17 -8.40 11.99
N ILE A 143 -11.85 -7.37 11.22
CA ILE A 143 -12.71 -6.20 10.98
C ILE A 143 -13.68 -6.45 9.83
N PHE A 144 -13.18 -6.90 8.68
CA PHE A 144 -13.98 -7.00 7.45
C PHE A 144 -14.46 -8.41 7.15
N LYS A 145 -14.02 -9.43 7.92
CA LYS A 145 -14.36 -10.85 7.71
C LYS A 145 -13.98 -11.38 6.32
N ASN A 146 -13.05 -10.71 5.64
CA ASN A 146 -12.55 -11.11 4.33
C ASN A 146 -11.32 -12.01 4.51
N PHE A 147 -11.39 -13.25 4.00
CA PHE A 147 -10.27 -14.19 3.99
C PHE A 147 -9.83 -14.44 2.54
N GLU A 148 -8.95 -13.59 2.04
CA GLU A 148 -8.40 -13.71 0.68
C GLU A 148 -6.98 -14.28 0.66
N ILE A 149 -6.50 -14.80 1.80
CA ILE A 149 -5.12 -15.27 1.94
C ILE A 149 -5.02 -16.68 1.39
N THR A 150 -4.26 -16.81 0.31
CA THR A 150 -3.86 -18.11 -0.23
C THR A 150 -2.74 -18.70 0.62
N VAL A 151 -2.66 -20.04 0.69
CA VAL A 151 -1.60 -20.76 1.42
C VAL A 151 -0.18 -20.25 1.08
N PRO A 152 0.17 -19.93 -0.19
CA PRO A 152 1.46 -19.33 -0.51
C PRO A 152 1.71 -17.96 0.15
N ALA A 153 0.70 -17.10 0.28
CA ALA A 153 0.83 -15.81 0.95
C ALA A 153 1.09 -15.98 2.46
N ALA A 154 0.47 -16.98 3.09
CA ALA A 154 0.73 -17.32 4.49
C ALA A 154 2.18 -17.81 4.70
N ILE A 155 2.68 -18.67 3.79
CA ILE A 155 4.07 -19.14 3.82
C ILE A 155 5.04 -17.96 3.61
N GLY A 156 4.75 -17.05 2.68
CA GLY A 156 5.52 -15.82 2.49
C GLY A 156 5.58 -14.96 3.76
N GLY A 157 4.45 -14.79 4.46
CA GLY A 157 4.40 -14.09 5.75
C GLY A 157 5.27 -14.75 6.83
N LEU A 158 5.29 -16.08 6.92
CA LEU A 158 6.14 -16.81 7.86
C LEU A 158 7.65 -16.64 7.53
N LEU A 159 7.99 -16.58 6.25
CA LEU A 159 9.37 -16.32 5.81
C LEU A 159 9.82 -14.89 6.17
N ILE A 160 8.92 -13.90 6.06
CA ILE A 160 9.19 -12.53 6.54
C ILE A 160 9.51 -12.56 8.05
N PHE A 161 8.68 -13.21 8.87
CA PHE A 161 8.93 -13.35 10.32
C PHE A 161 10.27 -13.99 10.65
N SER A 162 10.62 -15.05 9.91
CA SER A 162 11.88 -15.76 10.11
C SER A 162 13.07 -14.86 9.78
N GLY A 163 12.98 -14.07 8.70
CA GLY A 163 13.99 -13.08 8.36
C GLY A 163 14.16 -11.99 9.42
N ILE A 164 13.05 -11.42 9.90
CA ILE A 164 13.07 -10.36 10.94
C ILE A 164 13.68 -10.88 12.24
N THR A 165 13.32 -12.09 12.67
CA THR A 165 13.85 -12.71 13.90
C THR A 165 15.36 -12.90 13.84
N LEU A 166 15.89 -13.36 12.70
CA LEU A 166 17.33 -13.53 12.50
C LEU A 166 18.10 -12.20 12.55
N ILE A 167 17.51 -11.13 12.01
CA ILE A 167 18.09 -9.78 12.08
C ILE A 167 18.13 -9.29 13.53
N TYR A 168 17.01 -9.40 14.24
CA TYR A 168 16.90 -8.94 15.63
C TYR A 168 17.85 -9.68 16.58
N MET A 169 18.07 -10.99 16.38
CA MET A 169 18.97 -11.77 17.23
C MET A 169 20.46 -11.43 17.03
N LYS A 170 20.83 -10.77 15.92
CA LYS A 170 22.22 -10.56 15.53
C LYS A 170 22.66 -9.09 15.51
N GLY A 171 21.75 -8.12 15.57
CA GLY A 171 22.07 -6.68 15.56
C GLY A 171 21.14 -5.83 16.40
#